data_AF-A0A519J207-F1
#
_entry.id   AF-A0A519J207-F1
#
_cell.length_a   1.000
_cell.length_b   1.000
_cell.length_c   1.000
_cell.angle_alpha   90.00
_cell.angle_beta   90.00
_cell.angle_gamma   90.00
#
_symmetry.space_group_name_H-M   'P 1'
#
loop_
_entity.id
_entity.type
_entity.pdbx_description
1 polymer ?
#
loop_
_entity_poly.entity_id
_entity_poly.type
_entity_poly.pdbx_seq_one_letter_code
_entity_poly.pdbx_strand_id
1 'polypeptide(L)'
;MTIERQTVGERLAIRLHAAEMAVDVAIAETAALASMLPQARIEAHLSAVTGQRAFEGVADAVNALIHARGHLVHTHNTLAVLARRMGLPDLAAGPTDKPDQEPPFGVTSAEFVEIPSQD
;
A
#
# COMPACT_ATOMS: atom_id res chain seq x y z
N MET A 1 33.74 1.48 1.36
CA MET A 1 32.73 2.05 0.44
C MET A 1 31.45 1.21 0.37
N THR A 2 31.49 -0.12 0.21
CA THR A 2 30.27 -0.96 0.16
C THR A 2 29.50 -0.99 1.48
N ILE A 3 30.19 -1.07 2.63
CA ILE A 3 29.55 -1.05 3.96
C ILE A 3 28.75 0.25 4.19
N GLU A 4 29.28 1.39 3.77
CA GLU A 4 28.59 2.68 3.91
C GLU A 4 27.31 2.74 3.06
N ARG A 5 27.35 2.24 1.82
CA ARG A 5 26.16 2.14 0.98
C ARG A 5 25.10 1.20 1.55
N GLN A 6 25.53 0.07 2.13
CA GLN A 6 24.66 -0.88 2.80
C GLN A 6 23.94 -0.20 3.98
N THR A 7 24.67 0.44 4.88
CA THR A 7 24.08 1.14 6.03
C THR A 7 23.09 2.24 5.63
N VAL A 8 23.40 3.01 4.58
CA VAL A 8 22.47 4.02 4.06
C VAL A 8 21.20 3.38 3.50
N GLY A 9 21.35 2.30 2.74
CA GLY A 9 20.24 1.57 2.15
C GLY A 9 19.33 0.91 3.19
N GLU A 10 19.88 0.31 4.24
CA GLU A 10 19.11 -0.24 5.37
C GLU A 10 18.27 0.83 6.05
N ARG A 11 18.87 1.98 6.35
CA ARG A 11 18.14 3.12 6.95
C ARG A 11 17.01 3.61 6.05
N LEU A 12 17.24 3.66 4.74
CA LEU A 12 16.22 4.08 3.78
C LEU A 12 15.08 3.06 3.69
N ALA A 13 15.39 1.76 3.65
CA ALA A 13 14.40 0.69 3.63
C ALA A 13 13.50 0.71 4.88
N ILE A 14 14.11 0.86 6.07
CA ILE A 14 13.39 1.00 7.34
C ILE A 14 12.45 2.22 7.29
N ARG A 15 12.95 3.37 6.83
CA ARG A 15 12.16 4.60 6.80
C ARG A 15 11.01 4.52 5.80
N LEU A 16 11.24 3.92 4.64
CA LEU A 16 10.23 3.74 3.61
C LEU A 16 9.11 2.83 4.12
N HIS A 17 9.47 1.69 4.71
CA HIS A 17 8.49 0.77 5.28
C HIS A 17 7.66 1.43 6.39
N ALA A 18 8.31 2.18 7.29
CA ALA A 18 7.60 2.95 8.31
C ALA A 18 6.65 4.01 7.71
N ALA A 19 7.00 4.62 6.57
CA ALA A 19 6.13 5.56 5.88
C ALA A 19 4.93 4.87 5.23
N GLU A 20 5.12 3.71 4.60
CA GLU A 20 4.04 2.88 4.04
C GLU A 20 3.03 2.49 5.14
N MET A 21 3.53 1.98 6.26
CA MET A 21 2.70 1.58 7.41
C MET A 21 1.93 2.76 8.01
N ALA A 22 2.57 3.93 8.14
CA ALA A 22 1.90 5.12 8.65
C ALA A 22 0.74 5.57 7.74
N VAL A 23 0.90 5.45 6.42
CA VAL A 23 -0.17 5.75 5.46
C VAL A 23 -1.30 4.72 5.55
N ASP A 24 -0.98 3.42 5.69
CA ASP A 24 -2.00 2.38 5.84
C ASP A 24 -2.84 2.58 7.12
N VAL A 25 -2.20 2.94 8.24
CA VAL A 25 -2.91 3.32 9.48
C VAL A 25 -3.78 4.56 9.27
N ALA A 26 -3.27 5.59 8.59
CA ALA A 26 -4.05 6.79 8.31
C ALA A 26 -5.28 6.51 7.44
N ILE A 27 -5.17 5.60 6.45
CA ILE A 27 -6.30 5.16 5.64
C ILE A 27 -7.35 4.49 6.53
N ALA A 28 -6.95 3.58 7.41
CA ALA A 28 -7.86 2.86 8.29
C ALA A 28 -8.63 3.80 9.22
N GLU A 29 -7.95 4.72 9.89
CA GLU A 29 -8.57 5.71 10.80
C GLU A 29 -9.51 6.66 10.04
N THR A 30 -9.11 7.12 8.86
CA THR A 30 -9.93 8.03 8.05
C THR A 30 -11.18 7.33 7.50
N ALA A 31 -11.06 6.06 7.10
CA ALA A 31 -12.19 5.24 6.68
C ALA A 31 -13.15 4.95 7.85
N ALA A 32 -12.62 4.69 9.04
CA ALA A 32 -13.43 4.54 10.26
C ALA A 32 -14.23 5.83 10.53
N LEU A 33 -13.59 6.99 10.48
CA LEU A 33 -14.27 8.29 10.58
C LEU A 33 -15.37 8.44 9.52
N ALA A 34 -15.08 8.12 8.26
CA ALA A 34 -16.05 8.17 7.17
C ALA A 34 -17.31 7.33 7.48
N SER A 35 -17.11 6.14 8.05
CA SER A 35 -18.19 5.21 8.40
C SER A 35 -19.08 5.71 9.55
N MET A 36 -18.55 6.56 10.44
CA MET A 36 -19.29 7.11 11.57
C MET A 36 -20.23 8.26 11.17
N LEU A 37 -19.90 9.01 10.10
CA LEU A 37 -20.63 10.22 9.71
C LEU A 37 -22.14 10.00 9.42
N PRO A 38 -22.56 8.95 8.68
CA PRO A 38 -23.99 8.72 8.43
C PRO A 38 -24.79 8.50 9.71
N GLN A 39 -24.22 7.74 10.65
CA GLN A 39 -24.86 7.39 11.90
C GLN A 39 -24.93 8.60 12.84
N ALA A 40 -23.82 9.34 12.97
CA ALA A 40 -23.78 10.58 13.75
C ALA A 40 -24.82 11.61 13.26
N ARG A 41 -25.03 11.71 11.94
CA ARG A 41 -26.07 12.56 11.35
C ARG A 41 -27.48 12.16 11.79
N ILE A 42 -27.77 10.85 11.80
CA ILE A 42 -29.07 10.32 12.21
C ILE A 42 -29.30 10.57 13.71
N GLU A 43 -28.31 10.26 14.53
CA GLU A 43 -28.37 10.43 15.99
C GLU A 43 -28.53 11.90 16.40
N ALA A 44 -27.97 12.83 15.62
CA ALA A 44 -28.13 14.27 15.82
C ALA A 44 -29.43 14.86 15.22
N HIS A 45 -30.32 14.03 14.65
CA HIS A 45 -31.55 14.47 13.97
C HIS A 45 -31.31 15.54 12.88
N LEU A 46 -30.15 15.48 12.21
CA LEU A 46 -29.79 16.43 11.17
C LEU A 46 -30.32 16.00 9.80
N SER A 47 -30.69 16.98 8.97
CA SER A 47 -31.13 16.73 7.60
C SER A 47 -30.04 16.03 6.78
N ALA A 48 -30.42 15.28 5.75
CA ALA A 48 -29.46 14.56 4.89
C ALA A 48 -28.44 15.49 4.20
N VAL A 49 -28.81 16.75 3.94
CA VAL A 49 -27.91 17.74 3.31
C VAL A 49 -27.01 18.45 4.33
N THR A 50 -27.35 18.38 5.62
CA THR A 50 -26.53 18.97 6.69
C THR A 50 -25.24 18.18 6.82
N GLY A 51 -24.11 18.87 6.65
CA GLY A 51 -22.79 18.24 6.77
C GLY A 51 -22.32 17.52 5.50
N GLN A 52 -23.01 17.63 4.36
CA GLN A 52 -22.59 17.02 3.09
C GLN A 52 -21.12 17.33 2.74
N ARG A 53 -20.65 18.57 2.94
CA ARG A 53 -19.24 18.93 2.74
C ARG A 53 -18.25 18.17 3.63
N ALA A 54 -18.69 17.69 4.80
CA ALA A 54 -17.86 16.87 5.68
C ALA A 54 -17.70 15.45 5.13
N PHE A 55 -18.75 14.88 4.52
CA PHE A 55 -18.66 13.62 3.80
C PHE A 55 -17.71 13.73 2.61
N GLU A 56 -17.86 14.79 1.80
CA GLU A 56 -16.96 15.08 0.68
C GLU A 56 -15.50 15.23 1.15
N GLY A 57 -15.26 16.03 2.19
CA GLY A 57 -13.92 16.24 2.72
C GLY A 57 -13.25 14.97 3.24
N VAL A 58 -13.99 14.08 3.92
CA VAL A 58 -13.44 12.80 4.37
C VAL A 58 -13.22 11.84 3.20
N ALA A 59 -14.12 11.81 2.21
CA ALA A 59 -13.92 11.00 1.00
C ALA A 59 -12.67 11.45 0.21
N ASP A 60 -12.49 12.76 0.06
CA ASP A 60 -11.31 13.34 -0.58
C ASP A 60 -10.02 13.02 0.19
N ALA A 61 -10.06 13.05 1.52
CA ALA A 61 -8.94 12.65 2.37
C ALA A 61 -8.56 11.17 2.18
N VAL A 62 -9.54 10.27 2.15
CA VAL A 62 -9.30 8.84 1.86
C VAL A 62 -8.66 8.66 0.48
N ASN A 63 -9.19 9.33 -0.56
CA ASN A 63 -8.63 9.26 -1.91
C ASN A 63 -7.18 9.76 -1.96
N ALA A 64 -6.89 10.89 -1.30
CA ALA A 64 -5.53 11.43 -1.23
C ALA A 64 -4.54 10.45 -0.57
N LEU A 65 -4.97 9.77 0.51
CA LEU A 65 -4.15 8.77 1.19
C LEU A 65 -3.90 7.53 0.32
N ILE A 66 -4.92 7.07 -0.42
CA ILE A 66 -4.76 5.96 -1.38
C ILE A 66 -3.76 6.31 -2.48
N HIS A 67 -3.79 7.53 -3.01
CA HIS A 67 -2.80 8.01 -3.97
C HIS A 67 -1.39 8.08 -3.36
N ALA A 68 -1.27 8.61 -2.14
CA ALA A 68 0.00 8.66 -1.42
C ALA A 68 0.61 7.25 -1.23
N ARG A 69 -0.22 6.27 -0.86
CA ARG A 69 0.18 4.85 -0.77
C ARG A 69 0.72 4.33 -2.10
N GLY A 70 0.03 4.61 -3.20
CA GLY A 70 0.48 4.22 -4.54
C GLY A 70 1.85 4.81 -4.91
N HIS A 71 2.09 6.08 -4.56
CA HIS A 71 3.40 6.71 -4.78
C HIS A 71 4.51 6.09 -3.92
N LEU A 72 4.24 5.71 -2.68
CA LEU A 72 5.22 5.02 -1.82
C LEU A 72 5.57 3.63 -2.36
N VAL A 73 4.58 2.84 -2.80
CA VAL A 73 4.82 1.54 -3.45
C VAL A 73 5.64 1.68 -4.73
N HIS A 74 5.38 2.71 -5.55
CA HIS A 74 6.20 2.98 -6.73
C HIS A 74 7.65 3.35 -6.35
N THR A 75 7.82 4.16 -5.30
CA THR A 75 9.14 4.52 -4.76
C THR A 75 9.88 3.29 -4.26
N HIS A 76 9.19 2.39 -3.56
CA HIS A 76 9.73 1.10 -3.12
C HIS A 76 10.26 0.28 -4.27
N ASN A 77 9.44 0.06 -5.30
CA ASN A 77 9.84 -0.72 -6.48
C ASN A 77 11.07 -0.11 -7.17
N THR A 78 11.10 1.22 -7.28
CA THR A 78 12.25 1.96 -7.87
C THR A 78 13.52 1.76 -7.05
N LEU A 79 13.44 1.89 -5.72
CA LEU A 79 14.58 1.68 -4.82
C LEU A 79 15.04 0.22 -4.81
N ALA A 80 14.12 -0.74 -4.90
CA ALA A 80 14.45 -2.16 -5.01
C ALA A 80 15.22 -2.48 -6.30
N VAL A 81 14.83 -1.90 -7.44
CA VAL A 81 15.59 -2.01 -8.70
C VAL A 81 16.99 -1.43 -8.54
N LEU A 82 17.12 -0.26 -7.90
CA LEU A 82 18.41 0.39 -7.67
C LEU A 82 19.31 -0.45 -6.75
N ALA A 83 18.78 -0.99 -5.66
CA ALA A 83 19.51 -1.85 -4.73
C ALA A 83 20.10 -3.08 -5.43
N ARG A 84 19.31 -3.74 -6.31
CA ARG A 84 19.81 -4.85 -7.14
C ARG A 84 20.95 -4.41 -8.06
N ARG A 85 20.82 -3.27 -8.74
CA ARG A 85 21.89 -2.73 -9.62
C ARG A 85 23.17 -2.38 -8.87
N MET A 86 23.07 -2.04 -7.59
CA MET A 86 24.21 -1.72 -6.73
C MET A 86 24.84 -2.94 -6.04
N GLY A 87 24.34 -4.16 -6.30
CA GLY A 87 24.82 -5.38 -5.66
C GLY A 87 24.37 -5.53 -4.20
N LEU A 88 23.22 -4.95 -3.84
CA LEU A 88 22.61 -4.99 -2.49
C LEU A 88 21.22 -5.67 -2.55
N PRO A 89 21.13 -6.94 -3.00
CA PRO A 89 19.83 -7.58 -3.28
C PRO A 89 18.96 -7.75 -2.03
N ASP A 90 19.54 -7.93 -0.85
CA ASP A 90 18.81 -8.10 0.42
C ASP A 90 17.97 -6.86 0.75
N LEU A 91 18.45 -5.66 0.37
CA LEU A 91 17.72 -4.41 0.54
C LEU A 91 16.55 -4.26 -0.43
N ALA A 92 16.54 -5.03 -1.51
CA ALA A 92 15.48 -4.99 -2.51
C ALA A 92 14.24 -5.81 -2.12
N ALA A 93 14.38 -6.75 -1.16
CA ALA A 93 13.27 -7.55 -0.64
C ALA A 93 12.48 -6.82 0.48
N GLY A 94 13.02 -5.71 1.00
CA GLY A 94 12.53 -5.07 2.22
C GLY A 94 13.00 -5.82 3.48
N PRO A 95 12.50 -5.47 4.69
CA PRO A 95 12.86 -6.18 5.91
C PRO A 95 12.61 -7.69 5.74
N THR A 96 13.66 -8.49 5.91
CA THR A 96 13.74 -9.93 5.66
C THR A 96 12.94 -10.79 6.65
N ASP A 97 12.16 -10.17 7.53
CA ASP A 97 11.26 -10.84 8.48
C ASP A 97 9.86 -11.06 7.88
N LYS A 98 9.81 -11.35 6.59
CA LYS A 98 8.58 -11.80 5.91
C LYS A 98 8.79 -13.26 5.54
N PRO A 99 7.98 -14.20 6.08
CA PRO A 99 7.98 -15.57 5.56
C PRO A 99 7.71 -15.50 4.06
N ASP A 100 8.31 -16.43 3.31
CA ASP A 100 8.22 -16.51 1.85
C ASP A 100 6.82 -16.14 1.39
N GLN A 101 6.72 -15.10 0.54
CA GLN A 101 5.44 -14.69 -0.01
C GLN A 101 4.90 -15.84 -0.85
N GLU A 102 4.03 -16.66 -0.26
CA GLU A 102 3.14 -17.50 -1.05
C GLU A 102 2.44 -16.59 -2.07
N PRO A 103 2.38 -17.00 -3.34
CA PRO A 103 1.69 -16.22 -4.35
C PRO A 103 0.26 -15.95 -3.88
N PRO A 104 -0.33 -14.79 -4.22
CA PRO A 104 -1.71 -14.51 -3.86
C PRO A 104 -2.58 -15.68 -4.29
N PHE A 105 -3.33 -16.24 -3.36
CA PHE A 105 -4.24 -17.36 -3.60
C PHE A 105 -5.02 -17.12 -4.89
N GLY A 106 -4.80 -17.97 -5.90
CA GLY A 106 -5.59 -17.98 -7.14
C GLY A 106 -4.83 -17.80 -8.45
N VAL A 107 -3.51 -17.59 -8.45
CA VAL A 107 -2.71 -17.67 -9.70
C VAL A 107 -1.77 -18.86 -9.65
N THR A 108 -2.29 -20.04 -9.98
CA THR A 108 -1.44 -21.18 -10.35
C THR A 108 -0.97 -20.98 -11.78
N SER A 109 0.35 -21.00 -11.98
CA SER A 109 1.03 -20.92 -13.29
C SER A 109 0.81 -22.14 -14.20
N ALA A 110 -0.36 -22.77 -14.15
CA ALA A 110 -0.67 -24.00 -14.89
C ALA A 110 -2.11 -23.98 -15.40
N GLU A 111 -2.38 -23.14 -16.41
CA GLU A 111 -3.47 -23.38 -17.35
C GLU A 111 -3.09 -22.79 -18.72
N PHE A 112 -2.05 -23.37 -19.33
CA PHE A 112 -2.02 -23.45 -20.80
C PHE A 112 -2.85 -24.68 -21.15
N VAL A 113 -4.14 -24.47 -21.40
CA VAL A 113 -5.00 -25.51 -21.97
C VAL A 113 -4.56 -25.69 -23.42
N GLU A 114 -3.85 -26.78 -23.68
CA GLU A 114 -3.58 -27.28 -25.02
C GLU A 114 -4.93 -27.68 -25.63
N ILE A 115 -5.44 -26.87 -26.57
CA ILE A 115 -6.66 -27.19 -27.31
C ILE A 115 -6.30 -28.27 -28.35
N PRO A 116 -6.83 -29.49 -28.26
CA PRO A 116 -6.54 -30.49 -29.28
C PRO A 116 -7.28 -30.12 -30.57
N SER A 117 -6.53 -30.05 -31.68
CA SER A 117 -7.07 -29.94 -33.02
C SER A 117 -7.99 -31.13 -33.28
N GLN A 118 -9.27 -30.85 -33.52
CA GLN A 118 -10.23 -31.86 -33.92
C GLN A 118 -9.95 -32.24 -35.39
N ASP A 119 -9.62 -33.50 -35.63
CA ASP A 119 -9.71 -34.16 -36.94
C ASP A 119 -11.16 -34.62 -37.20
#